data_AF-A0A944WET7-F1
#
_entry.id   AF-A0A944WET7-F1
#
_cell.length_a   1.000
_cell.length_b   1.000
_cell.length_c   1.000
_cell.angle_alpha   90.00
_cell.angle_beta   90.00
_cell.angle_gamma   90.00
#
_symmetry.space_group_name_H-M   'P 1'
#
loop_
_entity.id
_entity.type
_entity.pdbx_description
1 polymer ?
#
loop_
_entity_poly.entity_id
_entity_poly.type
_entity_poly.pdbx_seq_one_letter_code
_entity_poly.pdbx_strand_id
1 'polypeptide(L)'
;KEAGYDRPRIKLLPALQIGAEIQRSRGYTDAQRVTSEMLDGFDNSQFVCEHARIVTDRGVHVCPILIEEPDSLLGTDLQQATQADYAITHGACLTCYQYGAICSNSSLGLTSGDS
;
A
#
# COMPACT_ATOMS: atom_id res chain seq x y z
N LYS A 1 32.17 -4.96 -15.62
CA LYS A 1 31.80 -4.39 -14.30
C LYS A 1 31.11 -3.03 -14.56
N GLU A 2 30.01 -3.02 -15.31
CA GLU A 2 29.34 -1.80 -15.82
C GLU A 2 27.86 -1.69 -15.43
N ALA A 3 27.32 -2.69 -14.72
CA ALA A 3 25.92 -2.70 -14.27
C ALA A 3 25.82 -2.38 -12.77
N GLY A 4 26.32 -1.20 -12.37
CA GLY A 4 26.14 -0.65 -11.02
C GLY A 4 25.14 0.50 -11.03
N TYR A 5 24.42 0.71 -9.93
CA TYR A 5 23.52 1.86 -9.76
C TYR A 5 24.12 2.80 -8.72
N ASP A 6 24.49 4.01 -9.13
CA ASP A 6 25.21 4.95 -8.25
C ASP A 6 24.33 5.52 -7.14
N ARG A 7 23.00 5.51 -7.34
CA ARG A 7 22.01 6.03 -6.39
C ARG A 7 20.84 5.05 -6.22
N PRO A 8 21.06 3.90 -5.56
CA PRO A 8 20.00 2.92 -5.36
C PRO A 8 18.89 3.55 -4.51
N ARG A 9 17.65 3.49 -5.00
CA ARG A 9 16.46 3.87 -4.22
C ARG A 9 16.04 2.66 -3.40
N ILE A 10 16.40 2.67 -2.13
CA ILE A 10 16.07 1.60 -1.19
C ILE A 10 14.74 1.94 -0.51
N LYS A 11 13.89 0.93 -0.40
CA LYS A 11 12.61 1.01 0.28
C LYS A 11 12.65 0.13 1.52
N LEU A 12 12.58 0.76 2.69
CA LEU A 12 12.56 0.06 3.97
C LEU A 12 11.09 -0.09 4.38
N LEU A 13 10.61 -1.33 4.41
CA LEU A 13 9.23 -1.65 4.75
C LEU A 13 9.16 -2.23 6.16
N PRO A 14 8.18 -1.84 7.00
CA PRO A 14 7.86 -2.61 8.19
C PRO A 14 7.40 -4.01 7.79
N ALA A 15 7.55 -4.97 8.70
CA ALA A 15 7.01 -6.30 8.49
C ALA A 15 5.48 -6.25 8.39
N LEU A 16 4.94 -6.80 7.30
CA LEU A 16 3.51 -7.00 7.12
C LEU A 16 3.15 -8.39 7.65
N GLN A 17 2.25 -8.47 8.63
CA GLN A 17 1.84 -9.71 9.32
C GLN A 17 0.85 -10.55 8.48
N ILE A 18 1.18 -10.78 7.20
CA ILE A 18 0.37 -11.47 6.19
C ILE A 18 1.26 -12.43 5.37
N GLY A 19 0.64 -13.39 4.69
CA GLY A 19 1.34 -14.34 3.82
C GLY A 19 2.28 -15.25 4.61
N ALA A 20 3.52 -15.39 4.15
CA ALA A 20 4.52 -16.22 4.82
C ALA A 20 4.87 -15.75 6.24
N GLU A 21 4.66 -14.46 6.55
CA GLU A 21 4.99 -13.92 7.87
C GLU A 21 4.08 -14.48 8.98
N ILE A 22 2.88 -14.95 8.62
CA ILE A 22 1.97 -15.63 9.54
C ILE A 22 2.64 -16.84 10.20
N GLN A 23 3.45 -17.59 9.44
CA GLN A 23 4.16 -18.78 9.93
C GLN A 23 5.46 -18.44 10.66
N ARG A 24 6.06 -17.27 10.37
CA ARG A 24 7.35 -16.84 10.94
C ARG A 24 7.20 -16.14 12.27
N SER A 25 6.15 -15.33 12.42
CA SER A 25 5.87 -14.59 13.63
C SER A 25 4.41 -14.74 14.05
N ARG A 26 3.49 -14.05 13.38
CA ARG A 26 2.04 -14.16 13.57
C ARG A 26 1.28 -13.41 12.48
N GLY A 27 0.00 -13.74 12.33
CA GLY A 27 -0.95 -12.94 11.56
C GLY A 27 -1.50 -11.73 12.32
N TYR A 28 -2.16 -10.84 11.59
CA TYR A 28 -3.03 -9.81 12.19
C TYR A 28 -4.25 -10.45 12.88
N THR A 29 -4.62 -9.96 14.05
CA THR A 29 -5.88 -10.30 14.72
C THR A 29 -7.04 -9.44 14.23
N ASP A 30 -8.28 -9.79 14.55
CA ASP A 30 -9.46 -8.98 14.16
C ASP A 30 -9.48 -7.59 14.82
N ALA A 31 -8.85 -7.46 16.00
CA ALA A 31 -8.69 -6.16 16.67
C ALA A 31 -7.61 -5.28 16.00
N GLN A 32 -6.76 -5.85 15.14
CA GLN A 32 -5.73 -5.10 14.41
C GLN A 32 -6.28 -4.65 13.06
N ARG A 33 -7.25 -3.74 13.07
CA ARG A 33 -7.85 -3.12 11.88
C ARG A 33 -7.94 -1.61 12.08
N VAL A 34 -7.95 -0.87 10.97
CA VAL A 34 -8.27 0.55 11.00
C VAL A 34 -9.77 0.70 11.20
N THR A 35 -10.18 1.60 12.09
CA THR A 35 -11.59 1.97 12.28
C THR A 35 -11.86 3.34 11.68
N SER A 36 -13.13 3.65 11.43
CA SER A 36 -13.52 4.97 10.91
C SER A 36 -13.10 6.10 11.84
N GLU A 37 -13.16 5.88 13.16
CA GLU A 37 -12.74 6.86 14.17
C GLU A 37 -11.23 7.14 14.12
N MET A 38 -10.41 6.15 13.74
CA MET A 38 -8.98 6.36 13.54
C MET A 38 -8.69 7.21 12.29
N LEU A 39 -9.58 7.18 11.31
CA LEU A 39 -9.46 7.97 10.09
C LEU A 39 -10.07 9.37 10.22
N ASP A 40 -10.76 9.67 11.31
CA ASP A 40 -11.34 11.00 11.53
C ASP A 40 -10.21 12.04 11.68
N GLY A 41 -10.20 13.03 10.79
CA GLY A 41 -9.12 14.02 10.68
C GLY A 41 -7.78 13.48 10.14
N PHE A 42 -7.70 12.21 9.76
CA PHE A 42 -6.52 11.66 9.08
C PHE A 42 -6.52 12.06 7.61
N ASP A 43 -5.38 12.50 7.10
CA ASP A 43 -5.23 12.78 5.67
C ASP A 43 -5.07 11.46 4.91
N ASN A 44 -6.18 10.95 4.40
CA ASN A 44 -6.23 9.70 3.62
C ASN A 44 -5.34 9.75 2.37
N SER A 45 -4.99 10.93 1.86
CA SER A 45 -4.07 11.04 0.71
C SER A 45 -2.67 10.47 1.02
N GLN A 46 -2.34 10.28 2.30
CA GLN A 46 -1.13 9.56 2.69
C GLN A 46 -1.17 8.07 2.29
N PHE A 47 -2.33 7.47 2.05
CA PHE A 47 -2.36 6.08 1.62
C PHE A 47 -1.99 5.95 0.14
N VAL A 48 -1.09 5.01 -0.17
CA VAL A 48 -0.72 4.69 -1.55
C VAL A 48 -1.92 4.20 -2.38
N CYS A 49 -2.88 3.55 -1.74
CA CYS A 49 -4.12 3.09 -2.35
C CYS A 49 -5.10 4.23 -2.65
N GLU A 50 -4.79 5.50 -2.34
CA GLU A 50 -5.54 6.64 -2.89
C GLU A 50 -4.97 7.09 -4.25
N HIS A 51 -3.74 6.70 -4.59
CA HIS A 51 -3.01 7.26 -5.73
C HIS A 51 -2.58 6.22 -6.78
N ALA A 52 -2.62 4.93 -6.44
CA ALA A 52 -2.16 3.86 -7.30
C ALA A 52 -3.13 2.68 -7.28
N ARG A 53 -3.12 1.93 -8.38
CA ARG A 53 -3.80 0.65 -8.55
C ARG A 53 -2.85 -0.36 -9.15
N ILE A 54 -3.06 -1.63 -8.88
CA ILE A 54 -2.23 -2.72 -9.38
C ILE A 54 -2.99 -3.46 -10.46
N VAL A 55 -2.52 -3.31 -11.70
CA VAL A 55 -3.08 -4.00 -12.85
C VAL A 55 -2.39 -5.35 -12.98
N THR A 56 -3.19 -6.40 -13.12
CA THR A 56 -2.74 -7.79 -13.25
C THR A 56 -3.54 -8.47 -14.37
N ASP A 57 -3.16 -9.70 -14.73
CA ASP A 57 -3.97 -10.56 -15.59
C ASP A 57 -5.27 -11.05 -14.92
N ARG A 58 -5.39 -10.89 -13.59
CA ARG A 58 -6.56 -11.23 -12.77
C ARG A 58 -7.49 -10.03 -12.51
N GLY A 59 -7.18 -8.87 -13.10
CA GLY A 59 -7.93 -7.62 -12.92
C GLY A 59 -7.13 -6.55 -12.18
N VAL A 60 -7.82 -5.51 -11.74
CA VAL A 60 -7.24 -4.32 -11.11
C VAL A 60 -7.48 -4.37 -9.61
N HIS A 61 -6.40 -4.42 -8.84
CA HIS A 61 -6.43 -4.49 -7.39
C HIS A 61 -6.12 -3.13 -6.74
N VAL A 62 -6.65 -2.93 -5.54
CA VAL A 62 -6.47 -1.69 -4.77
C VAL A 62 -5.01 -1.41 -4.40
N CYS A 63 -4.24 -2.43 -4.03
CA CYS A 63 -2.83 -2.29 -3.67
C CYS A 63 -2.07 -3.61 -3.85
N PRO A 64 -0.73 -3.59 -3.93
CA PRO A 64 0.05 -4.80 -4.19
C PRO A 64 0.13 -5.75 -2.99
N ILE A 65 -0.14 -5.25 -1.78
CA ILE A 65 -0.05 -6.04 -0.55
C ILE A 65 -1.20 -7.05 -0.45
N LEU A 66 -2.37 -6.70 -0.99
CA LEU A 66 -3.61 -7.46 -0.83
C LEU A 66 -3.98 -8.26 -2.07
N ILE A 67 -3.06 -8.49 -3.01
CA ILE A 67 -3.36 -9.12 -4.31
C ILE A 67 -4.01 -10.52 -4.22
N GLU A 68 -3.80 -11.23 -3.11
CA GLU A 68 -4.43 -12.54 -2.85
C GLU A 68 -5.72 -12.44 -2.01
N GLU A 69 -6.11 -11.24 -1.56
CA GLU A 69 -7.37 -10.99 -0.87
C GLU A 69 -8.48 -10.71 -1.90
N PRO A 70 -9.60 -11.46 -1.89
CA PRO A 70 -10.64 -11.32 -2.91
C PRO A 70 -11.27 -9.92 -3.01
N ASP A 71 -11.42 -9.23 -1.88
CA ASP A 71 -11.99 -7.89 -1.75
C ASP A 71 -11.03 -6.77 -2.19
N SER A 72 -9.78 -7.11 -2.51
CA SER A 72 -8.84 -6.17 -3.12
C SER A 72 -9.16 -5.87 -4.59
N LEU A 73 -9.95 -6.72 -5.26
CA LEU A 73 -10.30 -6.58 -6.67
C LEU A 73 -11.33 -5.46 -6.86
N LEU A 74 -10.94 -4.42 -7.61
CA LEU A 74 -11.79 -3.27 -7.91
C LEU A 74 -12.52 -3.39 -9.25
N GLY A 75 -12.11 -4.35 -10.08
CA GLY A 75 -12.72 -4.57 -11.38
C GLY A 75 -11.82 -5.39 -12.30
N THR A 76 -12.38 -5.87 -13.40
CA THR A 76 -11.65 -6.59 -14.44
C THR A 76 -10.95 -5.65 -15.42
N ASP A 77 -11.25 -4.35 -15.37
CA ASP A 77 -10.65 -3.32 -16.20
C ASP A 77 -10.47 -1.99 -15.44
N LEU A 78 -9.80 -1.02 -16.07
CA LEU A 78 -9.53 0.28 -15.47
C LEU A 78 -10.79 1.14 -15.27
N GLN A 79 -11.82 0.98 -16.11
CA GLN A 79 -13.03 1.79 -16.01
C GLN A 79 -13.84 1.38 -14.78
N GLN A 80 -13.99 0.08 -14.53
CA GLN A 80 -14.62 -0.43 -13.31
C GLN A 80 -13.82 -0.01 -12.08
N ALA A 81 -12.49 -0.12 -12.15
CA ALA A 81 -11.62 0.18 -11.02
C ALA A 81 -11.62 1.66 -10.59
N THR A 82 -11.90 2.61 -11.49
CA THR A 82 -12.02 4.04 -11.14
C THR A 82 -13.37 4.39 -10.52
N GLN A 83 -14.36 3.51 -10.62
CA GLN A 83 -15.70 3.67 -10.05
C GLN A 83 -15.87 2.93 -8.73
N ALA A 84 -14.96 2.00 -8.42
CA ALA A 84 -15.01 1.19 -7.21
C ALA A 84 -14.46 1.95 -6.00
N ASP A 85 -15.26 1.97 -4.93
CA ASP A 85 -14.81 2.38 -3.61
C ASP A 85 -14.10 1.21 -2.91
N TYR A 86 -13.20 1.54 -2.00
CA TYR A 86 -12.52 0.57 -1.16
C TYR A 86 -12.44 1.05 0.28
N ALA A 87 -12.84 0.18 1.21
CA ALA A 87 -12.74 0.47 2.63
C ALA A 87 -11.38 0.02 3.18
N ILE A 88 -10.71 0.90 3.92
CA ILE A 88 -9.39 0.66 4.53
C ILE A 88 -9.57 -0.24 5.76
N THR A 89 -9.75 -1.56 5.55
CA THR A 89 -10.27 -2.48 6.58
C THR A 89 -9.43 -3.74 6.80
N HIS A 90 -8.25 -3.88 6.19
CA HIS A 90 -7.38 -5.04 6.41
C HIS A 90 -6.34 -4.80 7.51
N GLY A 91 -5.76 -5.87 8.04
CA GLY A 91 -4.66 -5.76 8.99
C GLY A 91 -3.44 -5.05 8.40
N ALA A 92 -3.15 -5.29 7.12
CA ALA A 92 -2.12 -4.56 6.39
C ALA A 92 -2.39 -3.06 6.31
N CYS A 93 -3.66 -2.64 6.25
CA CYS A 93 -4.04 -1.24 6.27
C CYS A 93 -3.65 -0.56 7.59
N LEU A 94 -3.75 -1.27 8.72
CA LEU A 94 -3.29 -0.75 10.01
C LEU A 94 -1.79 -0.46 9.99
N THR A 95 -0.99 -1.34 9.37
CA THR A 95 0.44 -1.09 9.18
C THR A 95 0.65 0.15 8.31
N CYS A 96 -0.09 0.32 7.20
CA CYS A 96 -0.02 1.53 6.39
C CYS A 96 -0.39 2.80 7.19
N TYR A 97 -1.40 2.74 8.05
CA TYR A 97 -1.82 3.85 8.91
C TYR A 97 -0.72 4.23 9.91
N GLN A 98 -0.06 3.24 10.52
CA GLN A 98 1.01 3.47 11.49
C GLN A 98 2.30 4.03 10.89
N TYR A 99 2.61 3.66 9.63
CA TYR A 99 3.92 3.92 9.02
C TYR A 99 3.88 4.83 7.78
N GLY A 100 2.70 5.36 7.40
CA GLY A 100 2.58 6.42 6.41
C GLY A 100 3.05 6.06 5.00
N ALA A 101 2.25 5.28 4.27
CA ALA A 101 2.45 5.01 2.83
C ALA A 101 3.56 4.00 2.46
N ILE A 102 3.55 2.83 3.10
CA ILE A 102 4.53 1.73 2.97
C ILE A 102 4.90 1.41 1.52
N CYS A 103 4.02 1.58 0.54
CA CYS A 103 4.32 1.27 -0.87
C CYS A 103 4.56 2.45 -1.83
N SER A 104 4.52 3.71 -1.39
CA SER A 104 4.78 4.84 -2.28
C SER A 104 6.28 5.01 -2.55
N ASN A 105 6.65 5.37 -3.78
CA ASN A 105 7.95 5.94 -4.09
C ASN A 105 7.75 7.46 -4.12
N SER A 106 7.67 8.09 -2.94
CA SER A 106 7.61 9.55 -2.87
C SER A 106 8.92 10.10 -3.43
N SER A 107 8.93 10.39 -4.72
CA SER A 107 9.91 11.27 -5.35
C SER A 107 9.58 12.70 -4.93
N LEU A 108 9.63 12.97 -3.62
CA LEU A 108 9.91 14.33 -3.16
C LEU A 108 11.28 14.62 -3.74
N GLY A 109 11.26 15.28 -4.90
CA GLY A 109 12.46 15.79 -5.52
C GLY A 109 13.19 16.56 -4.44
N LEU A 110 14.43 16.15 -4.18
CA LEU A 110 15.45 17.13 -3.87
C LEU A 110 15.42 18.08 -5.06
N THR A 111 14.57 19.10 -5.01
CA THR A 111 14.68 20.27 -5.86
C THR A 111 16.04 20.85 -5.50
N SER A 112 17.02 20.52 -6.32
CA SER A 112 18.26 21.27 -6.38
C SER A 112 17.87 22.73 -6.65
N GLY A 113 17.93 23.56 -5.62
CA GLY A 113 17.63 24.97 -5.73
C GLY A 113 17.78 25.64 -4.38
N ASP A 114 19.00 26.06 -4.06
CA ASP A 114 19.24 27.48 -3.81
C ASP A 114 20.74 27.81 -3.94
N SER A 115 21.01 28.61 -4.97
CA SER A 115 22.09 29.59 -5.24
C SER A 115 23.50 29.37 -4.68
#